data_AF-A0A0P1NV61-F1
#
_entry.id   AF-A0A0P1NV61-F1
#
_cell.length_a   1.000
_cell.length_b   1.000
_cell.length_c   1.000
_cell.angle_alpha   90.00
_cell.angle_beta   90.00
_cell.angle_gamma   90.00
#
_symmetry.space_group_name_H-M   'P 1'
#
loop_
_entity.id
_entity.type
_entity.pdbx_description
1 polymer ?
#
loop_
_entity_poly.entity_id
_entity_poly.type
_entity_poly.pdbx_seq_one_letter_code
_entity_poly.pdbx_strand_id
1 'polypeptide(L)'
;MKRLIFILTGLVFTFSLALAQGQKDWKTTCEKQYNDNVAVKNVVLNLLDQVKKSEQTDVVKKDLTDAQYWLNLADEIMNKQKARMDKGEYNEDVFLQLGYAWRYYVEAGTKLTLALNSLQVKVKKKGS
;
A
#
# COMPACT_ATOMS: atom_id res chain seq x y z
N MET A 1 -50.45 -3.02 56.02
CA MET A 1 -50.71 -2.43 54.69
C MET A 1 -49.91 -1.14 54.52
N LYS A 2 -48.90 -1.13 53.65
CA LYS A 2 -48.61 -0.06 52.67
C LYS A 2 -47.37 -0.50 51.88
N ARG A 3 -47.59 -0.77 50.58
CA ARG A 3 -46.59 -1.12 49.57
C ARG A 3 -45.96 0.17 49.05
N LEU A 4 -44.64 0.19 48.88
CA LEU A 4 -43.88 1.16 48.06
C LEU A 4 -42.74 0.33 47.45
N ILE A 5 -43.02 -0.43 46.39
CA ILE A 5 -42.79 -0.07 44.98
C ILE A 5 -41.33 0.33 44.73
N PHE A 6 -40.58 -0.65 44.27
CA PHE A 6 -39.35 -0.49 43.48
C PHE A 6 -39.63 0.36 42.24
N ILE A 7 -38.85 1.43 42.02
CA ILE A 7 -38.57 1.94 40.68
C ILE A 7 -37.05 2.16 40.58
N LEU A 8 -36.40 1.17 39.95
CA LEU A 8 -35.20 1.38 39.15
C LEU A 8 -35.52 2.49 38.13
N THR A 9 -34.70 3.54 38.06
CA THR A 9 -34.22 4.15 36.81
C THR A 9 -33.57 5.50 37.12
N GLY A 10 -32.34 5.69 36.65
CA GLY A 10 -31.84 7.04 36.35
C GLY A 10 -30.63 7.50 37.16
N LEU A 11 -29.46 6.90 36.90
CA LEU A 11 -28.23 7.69 36.75
C LEU A 11 -27.12 6.89 36.03
N VAL A 12 -27.45 6.31 34.88
CA VAL A 12 -26.44 5.90 33.89
C VAL A 12 -26.88 6.57 32.61
N PHE A 13 -26.47 7.82 32.40
CA PHE A 13 -26.37 8.50 31.11
C PHE A 13 -26.17 10.01 31.33
N THR A 14 -24.95 10.43 31.60
CA THR A 14 -24.56 11.80 31.27
C THR A 14 -23.12 11.83 30.75
N PHE A 15 -23.03 11.98 29.44
CA PHE A 15 -22.02 12.79 28.77
C PHE A 15 -20.57 12.34 28.86
N SER A 16 -20.24 11.28 28.12
CA SER A 16 -18.95 11.18 27.42
C SER A 16 -19.19 11.18 25.91
N LEU A 17 -19.83 12.24 25.41
CA LEU A 17 -20.13 12.45 23.98
C LEU A 17 -19.52 13.76 23.49
N ALA A 18 -18.26 14.00 23.87
CA ALA A 18 -17.50 15.16 23.42
C ALA A 18 -16.02 14.81 23.15
N LEU A 19 -15.77 13.78 22.34
CA LEU A 19 -14.48 13.59 21.64
C LEU A 19 -14.71 12.96 20.25
N ALA A 20 -15.58 13.58 19.44
CA ALA A 20 -15.81 13.18 18.04
C ALA A 20 -15.36 14.27 17.04
N GLN A 21 -14.51 15.19 17.46
CA GLN A 21 -13.85 16.15 16.58
C GLN A 21 -12.34 16.01 16.73
N GLY A 22 -11.70 15.29 15.78
CA GLY A 22 -10.25 15.39 15.56
C GLY A 22 -9.46 14.08 15.55
N GLN A 23 -10.04 12.92 15.87
CA GLN A 23 -9.30 11.65 15.85
C GLN A 23 -9.31 11.08 14.43
N LYS A 24 -8.20 11.23 13.70
CA LYS A 24 -8.02 10.62 12.37
C LYS A 24 -8.31 9.12 12.47
N ASP A 25 -9.24 8.64 11.65
CA ASP A 25 -9.55 7.21 11.56
C ASP A 25 -8.39 6.47 10.89
N TRP A 26 -7.45 6.04 11.73
CA TRP A 26 -6.26 5.33 11.28
C TRP A 26 -6.57 3.98 10.69
N LYS A 27 -7.66 3.32 11.10
CA LYS A 27 -8.04 2.03 10.55
C LYS A 27 -8.40 2.18 9.08
N THR A 28 -9.39 3.01 8.79
CA THR A 28 -9.81 3.27 7.40
C THR A 28 -8.67 3.82 6.56
N THR A 29 -7.86 4.72 7.13
CA THR A 29 -6.73 5.32 6.41
C THR A 29 -5.67 4.29 6.02
N CYS A 30 -5.23 3.42 6.93
CA CYS A 30 -4.22 2.41 6.65
C CYS A 30 -4.74 1.32 5.73
N GLU A 31 -5.97 0.85 5.94
CA GLU A 31 -6.60 -0.18 5.08
C GLU A 31 -6.75 0.32 3.65
N LYS A 32 -7.18 1.58 3.46
CA LYS A 32 -7.24 2.20 2.14
C LYS A 32 -5.86 2.28 1.50
N GLN A 33 -4.86 2.80 2.21
CA GLN A 33 -3.50 2.92 1.68
C GLN A 33 -2.91 1.55 1.31
N TYR A 34 -3.14 0.52 2.13
CA TYR A 34 -2.70 -0.84 1.84
C TYR A 34 -3.33 -1.38 0.54
N ASN A 35 -4.64 -1.22 0.38
CA ASN A 35 -5.34 -1.68 -0.82
C ASN A 35 -4.92 -0.90 -2.08
N ASP A 36 -4.72 0.41 -1.97
CA ASP A 36 -4.18 1.24 -3.05
C ASP A 36 -2.78 0.76 -3.46
N ASN A 37 -1.92 0.42 -2.48
CA ASN A 37 -0.60 -0.13 -2.74
C ASN A 37 -0.66 -1.50 -3.44
N VAL A 38 -1.61 -2.36 -3.07
CA VAL A 38 -1.83 -3.66 -3.74
C VAL A 38 -2.22 -3.44 -5.21
N ALA A 39 -3.07 -2.45 -5.49
CA ALA A 39 -3.44 -2.11 -6.87
C ALA A 39 -2.22 -1.64 -7.68
N VAL A 40 -1.37 -0.77 -7.10
CA VAL A 40 -0.12 -0.33 -7.74
C VAL A 40 0.82 -1.52 -7.97
N LYS A 41 1.00 -2.40 -6.97
CA LYS A 41 1.80 -3.63 -7.09
C LYS A 41 1.36 -4.46 -8.30
N ASN A 42 0.05 -4.65 -8.48
CA ASN A 42 -0.47 -5.45 -9.60
C ASN A 42 -0.12 -4.85 -10.96
N VAL A 43 -0.17 -3.51 -11.10
CA VAL A 43 0.29 -2.83 -12.31
C VAL A 43 1.79 -3.09 -12.56
N VAL A 44 2.60 -2.98 -11.51
CA VAL A 44 4.05 -3.22 -11.60
C VAL A 44 4.36 -4.67 -11.94
N LEU A 45 3.65 -5.65 -11.39
CA LEU A 45 3.80 -7.06 -11.73
C LEU A 45 3.43 -7.36 -13.19
N ASN A 46 2.41 -6.67 -13.73
CA ASN A 46 2.07 -6.78 -15.15
C ASN A 46 3.17 -6.19 -16.04
N LEU A 47 3.82 -5.10 -15.64
CA LEU A 47 5.01 -4.57 -16.34
C LEU A 47 6.18 -5.54 -16.25
N LEU A 48 6.39 -6.14 -15.07
CA LEU A 48 7.47 -7.10 -14.84
C LEU A 48 7.34 -8.32 -15.75
N ASP A 49 6.13 -8.85 -15.88
CA ASP A 49 5.84 -9.96 -16.79
C ASP A 49 6.12 -9.61 -18.26
N GLN A 50 5.71 -8.41 -18.71
CA GLN A 50 6.04 -7.92 -20.05
C GLN A 50 7.54 -7.80 -20.28
N VAL A 51 8.29 -7.22 -19.32
CA VAL A 51 9.74 -7.09 -19.43
C VAL A 51 10.43 -8.45 -19.47
N LYS A 52 10.02 -9.42 -18.64
CA LYS A 52 10.57 -10.79 -18.64
C LYS A 52 10.37 -11.52 -19.95
N LYS A 53 9.27 -11.25 -20.66
CA LYS A 53 8.95 -11.82 -21.98
C LYS A 53 9.61 -11.09 -23.15
N SER A 54 10.24 -9.95 -22.89
CA SER A 54 10.85 -9.10 -23.92
C SER A 54 12.31 -9.49 -24.23
N GLU A 55 12.93 -8.83 -25.20
CA GLU A 55 14.34 -9.05 -25.54
C GLU A 55 15.25 -8.66 -24.35
N GLN A 56 16.04 -9.61 -23.86
CA GLN A 56 16.91 -9.42 -22.68
C GLN A 56 18.27 -8.82 -23.05
N THR A 57 18.27 -7.55 -23.48
CA THR A 57 19.50 -6.74 -23.64
C THR A 57 20.15 -6.43 -22.30
N ASP A 58 21.41 -5.98 -22.29
CA ASP A 58 22.11 -5.63 -21.03
C ASP A 58 21.42 -4.50 -20.26
N VAL A 59 20.85 -3.52 -20.98
CA VAL A 59 20.06 -2.43 -20.37
C VAL A 59 18.80 -3.01 -19.72
N VAL A 60 18.07 -3.88 -20.43
CA VAL A 60 16.85 -4.52 -19.90
C VAL A 60 17.16 -5.38 -18.67
N LYS A 61 18.24 -6.18 -18.69
CA LYS A 61 18.64 -7.01 -17.55
C LYS A 61 19.00 -6.17 -16.32
N LYS A 62 19.69 -5.05 -16.52
CA LYS A 62 20.03 -4.11 -15.44
C LYS A 62 18.77 -3.51 -14.83
N ASP A 63 17.89 -2.94 -15.66
CA ASP A 63 16.66 -2.31 -15.18
C ASP A 63 15.71 -3.34 -14.54
N LEU A 64 15.67 -4.58 -15.04
CA LEU A 64 14.94 -5.69 -14.43
C LEU A 64 15.47 -6.02 -13.02
N THR A 65 16.79 -6.03 -12.84
CA THR A 65 17.44 -6.27 -11.54
C THR A 65 17.11 -5.15 -10.56
N ASP A 66 17.24 -3.89 -11.00
CA ASP A 66 16.90 -2.71 -10.20
C ASP A 66 15.41 -2.74 -9.80
N ALA A 67 14.52 -3.08 -10.73
CA ALA A 67 13.08 -3.20 -10.45
C ALA A 67 12.79 -4.26 -9.39
N GLN A 68 13.43 -5.43 -9.50
CA GLN A 68 13.24 -6.52 -8.54
C GLN A 68 13.73 -6.15 -7.14
N TYR A 69 14.83 -5.39 -7.03
CA TYR A 69 15.31 -4.87 -5.75
C TYR A 69 14.25 -4.00 -5.06
N TRP A 70 13.66 -3.03 -5.78
CA TRP A 70 12.63 -2.16 -5.21
C TRP A 70 11.34 -2.91 -4.87
N LEU A 71 10.93 -3.87 -5.70
CA LEU A 71 9.78 -4.74 -5.41
C LEU A 71 9.96 -5.49 -4.09
N ASN A 72 11.15 -6.05 -3.86
CA ASN A 72 11.43 -6.80 -2.64
C ASN A 72 11.34 -5.92 -1.38
N LEU A 73 11.88 -4.69 -1.44
CA LEU A 73 11.77 -3.73 -0.34
C LEU A 73 10.31 -3.32 -0.06
N ALA A 74 9.53 -3.09 -1.12
CA ALA A 74 8.11 -2.76 -0.99
C ALA A 74 7.33 -3.92 -0.33
N ASP A 75 7.60 -5.15 -0.76
CA ASP A 75 6.96 -6.37 -0.24
C ASP A 75 7.30 -6.61 1.23
N GLU A 76 8.56 -6.39 1.62
CA GLU A 76 8.99 -6.49 3.02
C GLU A 76 8.18 -5.54 3.92
N ILE A 77 8.06 -4.27 3.51
CA ILE A 77 7.29 -3.27 4.26
C ILE A 77 5.80 -3.65 4.30
N MET A 78 5.21 -4.03 3.15
CA MET A 78 3.79 -4.40 3.07
C MET A 78 3.46 -5.59 3.97
N ASN A 79 4.30 -6.63 3.96
CA ASN A 79 4.11 -7.82 4.80
C ASN A 79 4.20 -7.46 6.28
N LYS A 80 5.19 -6.64 6.67
CA LYS A 80 5.36 -6.17 8.05
C LYS A 80 4.17 -5.35 8.52
N GLN A 81 3.68 -4.42 7.71
CA GLN A 81 2.55 -3.56 8.08
C GLN A 81 1.23 -4.34 8.07
N LYS A 82 1.05 -5.30 7.17
CA LYS A 82 -0.11 -6.20 7.18
C LYS A 82 -0.20 -6.96 8.50
N ALA A 83 0.91 -7.51 8.97
CA ALA A 83 0.99 -8.22 10.25
C ALA A 83 0.66 -7.33 11.47
N ARG A 84 0.94 -6.02 11.40
CA ARG A 84 0.54 -5.06 12.45
C ARG A 84 -0.94 -4.74 12.38
N MET A 85 -1.47 -4.45 11.19
CA MET A 85 -2.91 -4.21 11.00
C MET A 85 -3.76 -5.42 11.41
N ASP A 86 -3.29 -6.64 11.15
CA ASP A 86 -3.97 -7.88 11.57
C ASP A 86 -4.05 -8.05 13.09
N LYS A 87 -3.16 -7.39 13.84
CA LYS A 87 -3.20 -7.31 15.31
C LYS A 87 -4.04 -6.14 15.81
N GLY A 88 -4.66 -5.36 14.92
CA GLY A 88 -5.40 -4.15 15.26
C GLY A 88 -4.53 -2.92 15.50
N GLU A 89 -3.24 -2.96 15.15
CA GLU A 89 -2.34 -1.81 15.29
C GLU A 89 -2.54 -0.86 14.10
N TYR A 90 -3.27 0.23 14.33
CA TYR A 90 -3.48 1.29 13.36
C TYR A 90 -3.02 2.63 13.93
N ASN A 91 -2.03 3.25 13.29
CA ASN A 91 -1.45 4.52 13.70
C ASN A 91 -0.73 5.21 12.53
N GLU A 92 -0.21 6.41 12.78
CA GLU A 92 0.52 7.20 11.79
C GLU A 92 1.74 6.50 11.22
N ASP A 93 2.50 5.80 12.06
CA ASP A 93 3.69 5.08 11.62
C ASP A 93 3.33 3.97 10.62
N VAL A 94 2.29 3.17 10.87
CA VAL A 94 1.80 2.18 9.89
C VAL A 94 1.46 2.86 8.56
N PHE A 95 0.74 3.99 8.59
CA PHE A 95 0.40 4.73 7.38
C PHE A 95 1.63 5.24 6.62
N LEU A 96 2.60 5.85 7.31
CA LEU A 96 3.84 6.37 6.70
C LEU A 96 4.68 5.25 6.09
N GLN A 97 4.79 4.11 6.79
CA GLN A 97 5.47 2.93 6.26
C GLN A 97 4.79 2.41 5.00
N LEU A 98 3.45 2.33 4.97
CA LEU A 98 2.73 1.99 3.74
C LEU A 98 3.02 3.01 2.61
N GLY A 99 3.18 4.29 2.93
CA GLY A 99 3.63 5.31 1.97
C GLY A 99 5.03 5.05 1.38
N TYR A 100 5.98 4.53 2.18
CA TYR A 100 7.29 4.12 1.67
C TYR A 100 7.20 2.90 0.74
N ALA A 101 6.36 1.92 1.07
CA ALA A 101 6.12 0.77 0.18
C ALA A 101 5.56 1.23 -1.18
N TRP A 102 4.61 2.16 -1.17
CA TRP A 102 4.07 2.76 -2.40
C TRP A 102 5.18 3.36 -3.27
N ARG A 103 6.07 4.16 -2.67
CA ARG A 103 7.20 4.78 -3.38
C ARG A 103 8.08 3.72 -4.05
N TYR A 104 8.40 2.63 -3.35
CA TYR A 104 9.23 1.56 -3.90
C TYR A 104 8.54 0.81 -5.05
N TYR A 105 7.22 0.60 -5.00
CA TYR A 105 6.50 0.09 -6.17
C TYR A 105 6.59 1.04 -7.37
N VAL A 106 6.49 2.36 -7.16
CA VAL A 106 6.63 3.37 -8.23
C VAL A 106 8.05 3.37 -8.82
N GLU A 107 9.08 3.27 -8.00
CA GLU A 107 10.48 3.14 -8.47
C GLU A 107 10.65 1.88 -9.32
N ALA A 108 10.11 0.74 -8.88
CA ALA A 108 10.12 -0.50 -9.66
C ALA A 108 9.41 -0.34 -11.01
N GLY A 109 8.20 0.23 -11.02
CA GLY A 109 7.43 0.50 -12.23
C GLY A 109 8.16 1.43 -13.21
N THR A 110 8.89 2.41 -12.69
CA THR A 110 9.72 3.33 -13.48
C THR A 110 10.84 2.58 -14.20
N LYS A 111 11.58 1.71 -13.50
CA LYS A 111 12.64 0.89 -14.10
C LYS A 111 12.11 -0.04 -15.19
N LEU A 112 10.98 -0.69 -14.95
CA LEU A 112 10.36 -1.57 -15.94
C LEU A 112 9.88 -0.80 -17.19
N THR A 113 9.36 0.41 -17.00
CA THR A 113 8.97 1.29 -18.12
C THR A 113 10.18 1.72 -18.94
N LEU A 114 11.30 2.08 -18.29
CA LEU A 114 12.55 2.40 -18.97
C LEU A 114 13.08 1.20 -19.78
N ALA A 115 13.03 -0.01 -19.21
CA ALA A 115 13.40 -1.23 -19.91
C ALA A 115 12.58 -1.42 -21.21
N LEU A 116 11.25 -1.30 -21.14
CA LEU A 116 10.38 -1.42 -22.32
C LEU A 116 10.64 -0.33 -23.36
N ASN A 117 10.84 0.92 -22.93
CA ASN A 117 11.11 2.04 -23.83
C ASN A 117 12.46 1.88 -24.56
N SER A 118 13.47 1.29 -23.91
CA SER A 118 14.78 1.03 -24.53
C SER A 118 14.65 0.13 -25.78
N LEU A 119 13.70 -0.82 -25.75
CA LEU A 119 13.43 -1.72 -26.86
C LEU A 119 12.72 -1.01 -28.03
N GLN A 120 11.77 -0.12 -27.73
CA GLN A 120 11.05 0.65 -28.76
C GLN A 120 11.99 1.57 -29.55
N VAL A 121 12.95 2.21 -28.87
CA VAL A 121 13.95 3.07 -29.52
C VAL A 121 14.84 2.25 -30.47
N LYS A 122 15.20 1.02 -30.09
CA LYS A 122 16.01 0.13 -30.92
C LYS A 122 15.28 -0.28 -32.22
N VAL A 123 13.97 -0.53 -32.15
CA VAL A 123 13.16 -0.85 -33.34
C VAL A 123 13.14 0.31 -34.33
N LYS A 124 12.93 1.55 -33.85
CA LYS A 124 12.93 2.74 -34.73
C LYS A 124 14.26 2.95 -35.46
N LYS A 125 15.40 2.66 -34.82
CA LYS A 125 16.73 2.81 -35.43
C LYS A 125 17.08 1.77 -36.50
N LYS A 126 16.37 0.64 -36.56
CA LYS A 126 16.61 -0.42 -37.58
C LYS A 126 15.78 -0.25 -38.85
N GLY A 127 14.79 0.65 -38.84
CA GLY A 127 13.86 0.87 -39.95
C GLY A 127 14.03 2.21 -40.67
N SER A 128 15.17 2.89 -40.52
CA SER A 128 15.57 4.10 -41.25
C SER A 128 16.93 3.86 -41.89
#